data_AF-A0AAV0LIX4-F1
#
_entry.id   AF-A0AAV0LIX4-F1
#
_cell.length_a   1.000
_cell.length_b   1.000
_cell.length_c   1.000
_cell.angle_alpha   90.00
_cell.angle_beta   90.00
_cell.angle_gamma   90.00
#
_symmetry.space_group_name_H-M   'P 1'
#
loop_
_entity.id
_entity.type
_entity.pdbx_description
1 polymer ?
#
loop_
_entity_poly.entity_id
_entity_poly.type
_entity_poly.pdbx_seq_one_letter_code
_entity_poly.pdbx_strand_id
1 'polypeptide(L)'
;MVYFQFVFAAITLILIAGALLGRMNFHAWMIFVPLWLTFSYTITAYSIWCPTGWLAKKGIIDYSGGYVIHLSSGVAGFTAAFWVGPRANKDRERFPPNNILLMLAGAGLLWMGWTGFNGGDPYTVSVDASLAVLNTHVCTATSLLVWLLLDIMFFGKPSVIGAIQGMITGLVCITPAAG
;
A
#
# COMPACT_ATOMS: atom_id res chain seq x y z
N MET A 1 1.19 12.50 -16.18
CA MET A 1 0.30 11.39 -16.57
C MET A 1 1.07 10.07 -16.69
N VAL A 2 1.76 9.77 -17.80
CA VAL A 2 2.38 8.43 -18.02
C VAL A 2 3.34 8.01 -16.92
N TYR A 3 4.33 8.85 -16.59
CA TYR A 3 5.29 8.54 -15.52
C TYR A 3 4.63 8.41 -14.14
N PHE A 4 3.64 9.26 -13.83
CA PHE A 4 2.90 9.20 -12.58
C PHE A 4 2.15 7.86 -12.41
N GLN A 5 1.46 7.43 -13.47
CA GLN A 5 0.78 6.14 -13.48
C GLN A 5 1.75 4.95 -13.47
N PHE A 6 2.93 5.09 -14.08
CA PHE A 6 3.99 4.09 -14.02
C PHE A 6 4.51 3.88 -12.59
N VAL A 7 4.71 4.94 -11.80
CA VAL A 7 5.20 4.77 -10.42
C VAL A 7 4.17 4.08 -9.52
N PHE A 8 2.87 4.28 -9.76
CA PHE A 8 1.77 3.54 -9.11
C PHE A 8 1.80 2.04 -9.46
N ALA A 9 2.02 1.72 -10.73
CA ALA A 9 2.19 0.34 -11.17
C ALA A 9 3.41 -0.32 -10.51
N ALA A 10 4.54 0.40 -10.46
CA ALA A 10 5.77 -0.09 -9.88
C ALA A 10 5.64 -0.36 -8.37
N ILE A 11 5.10 0.58 -7.59
CA ILE A 11 4.97 0.40 -6.14
C ILE A 11 4.00 -0.73 -5.80
N THR A 12 2.93 -0.93 -6.58
CA THR A 12 1.99 -2.05 -6.39
C THR A 12 2.69 -3.41 -6.44
N LEU A 13 3.63 -3.59 -7.38
CA LEU A 13 4.43 -4.82 -7.46
C LEU A 13 5.40 -4.95 -6.28
N ILE A 14 6.00 -3.85 -5.81
CA ILE A 14 6.87 -3.87 -4.63
C ILE A 14 6.08 -4.25 -3.36
N LEU A 15 4.82 -3.83 -3.23
CA LEU A 15 3.95 -4.27 -2.13
C LEU A 15 3.71 -5.78 -2.16
N ILE A 16 3.44 -6.35 -3.34
CA ILE A 16 3.30 -7.81 -3.49
C ILE A 16 4.62 -8.53 -3.16
N ALA A 17 5.75 -7.98 -3.61
CA ALA A 17 7.07 -8.54 -3.33
C ALA A 17 7.29 -8.68 -1.82
N GLY A 18 6.86 -7.70 -1.03
CA GLY A 18 6.92 -7.73 0.44
C GLY A 18 6.32 -9.00 1.05
N ALA A 19 5.21 -9.50 0.49
CA ALA A 19 4.62 -10.75 0.93
C ALA A 19 5.48 -11.98 0.55
N LEU A 20 6.18 -11.94 -0.59
CA LEU A 20 6.85 -13.09 -1.19
C LEU A 20 8.36 -13.17 -0.91
N LEU A 21 8.93 -12.13 -0.31
CA LEU A 21 10.35 -12.05 0.05
C LEU A 21 10.80 -13.24 0.92
N GLY A 22 11.88 -13.87 0.47
CA GLY A 22 12.51 -15.01 1.14
C GLY A 22 11.87 -16.37 0.88
N ARG A 23 10.87 -16.46 -0.01
CA ARG A 23 10.18 -17.73 -0.33
C ARG A 23 9.86 -17.97 -1.79
N MET A 24 9.74 -16.91 -2.61
CA MET A 24 9.61 -17.05 -4.06
C MET A 24 10.99 -16.97 -4.73
N ASN A 25 11.27 -17.88 -5.66
CA ASN A 25 12.50 -17.81 -6.43
C ASN A 25 12.43 -16.68 -7.49
N PHE A 26 13.61 -16.21 -7.92
CA PHE A 26 13.70 -15.06 -8.81
C PHE A 26 13.12 -15.30 -10.21
N HIS A 27 13.25 -16.51 -10.76
CA HIS A 27 12.69 -16.84 -12.07
C HIS A 27 11.15 -16.79 -12.07
N ALA A 28 10.52 -17.33 -11.03
CA ALA A 28 9.09 -17.23 -10.83
C ALA A 28 8.67 -15.76 -10.70
N TRP A 29 9.44 -14.93 -9.97
CA TRP A 29 9.17 -13.50 -9.83
C TRP A 29 9.23 -12.76 -11.18
N MET A 30 10.23 -13.02 -12.00
CA MET A 30 10.37 -12.42 -13.34
C MET A 30 9.20 -12.75 -14.28
N ILE A 31 8.57 -13.91 -14.11
CA ILE A 31 7.38 -14.31 -14.89
C ILE A 31 6.11 -13.73 -14.26
N PHE A 32 6.00 -13.78 -12.93
CA PHE A 32 4.85 -13.30 -12.19
C PHE A 32 4.61 -11.81 -12.41
N VAL A 33 5.65 -10.98 -12.33
CA VAL A 33 5.54 -9.53 -12.45
C VAL A 33 4.84 -9.07 -13.74
N PRO A 34 5.32 -9.42 -14.96
CA PRO A 34 4.65 -8.99 -16.19
C PRO A 34 3.25 -9.60 -16.33
N LEU A 35 3.06 -10.86 -15.96
CA LEU A 35 1.74 -11.49 -16.04
C LEU A 35 0.73 -10.81 -15.12
N TRP A 36 1.09 -10.57 -13.86
CA TRP A 36 0.21 -9.93 -12.89
C TRP A 36 -0.05 -8.47 -13.25
N LEU A 37 0.98 -7.75 -13.71
CA LEU A 37 0.83 -6.38 -14.17
C LEU A 37 -0.16 -6.30 -15.35
N THR A 38 -0.01 -7.15 -16.37
CA THR A 38 -0.88 -7.15 -17.55
C THR A 38 -2.30 -7.63 -17.25
N PHE A 39 -2.44 -8.76 -16.56
CA PHE A 39 -3.74 -9.44 -16.41
C PHE A 39 -4.49 -9.06 -15.14
N SER A 40 -3.87 -8.36 -14.19
CA SER A 40 -4.53 -7.91 -12.96
C SER A 40 -4.49 -6.40 -12.80
N TYR A 41 -3.29 -5.82 -12.68
CA TYR A 41 -3.16 -4.38 -12.44
C TYR A 41 -3.77 -3.54 -13.56
N THR A 42 -3.39 -3.78 -14.81
CA THR A 42 -3.87 -3.00 -15.96
C THR A 42 -5.38 -3.11 -16.13
N ILE A 43 -5.96 -4.31 -15.93
CA ILE A 43 -7.42 -4.50 -16.00
C ILE A 43 -8.13 -3.71 -14.90
N THR A 44 -7.60 -3.73 -13.68
CA THR A 44 -8.18 -3.04 -12.52
C THR A 44 -8.07 -1.52 -12.69
N ALA A 45 -6.89 -1.02 -13.02
CA ALA A 45 -6.63 0.39 -13.29
C ALA A 45 -7.52 0.92 -14.43
N TYR A 46 -7.64 0.19 -15.54
CA TYR A 46 -8.55 0.58 -16.63
C TYR A 46 -10.02 0.59 -16.18
N SER A 47 -10.44 -0.42 -15.40
CA SER A 47 -11.84 -0.54 -14.96
C SER A 47 -12.28 0.61 -14.06
N ILE A 48 -11.37 1.11 -13.21
CA ILE A 48 -11.65 2.08 -12.14
C ILE A 48 -11.24 3.51 -12.54
N TRP A 49 -10.03 3.71 -13.05
CA TRP A 49 -9.49 5.06 -13.33
C TRP A 49 -9.71 5.54 -14.76
N CYS A 50 -9.99 4.65 -15.72
CA CYS A 50 -10.36 5.12 -17.05
C CYS A 50 -11.82 5.59 -17.03
N PRO A 51 -12.16 6.80 -17.52
CA PRO A 51 -13.55 7.25 -17.63
C PRO A 51 -14.45 6.32 -18.44
N THR A 52 -13.87 5.53 -19.35
CA THR A 52 -14.60 4.53 -20.15
C THR A 52 -14.69 3.16 -19.48
N GLY A 53 -14.00 2.94 -18.37
CA GLY A 53 -14.01 1.74 -17.56
C GLY A 53 -15.38 1.45 -16.95
N TRP A 54 -15.68 0.17 -16.77
CA TRP A 54 -17.02 -0.26 -16.36
C TRP A 54 -17.33 0.02 -14.89
N LEU A 55 -16.33 0.04 -14.00
CA LEU A 55 -16.51 0.42 -12.59
C LEU A 55 -16.57 1.94 -12.45
N ALA A 56 -15.76 2.68 -13.21
CA ALA A 56 -15.83 4.13 -13.27
C ALA A 56 -17.23 4.61 -13.66
N LYS A 57 -17.82 4.00 -14.70
CA LYS A 57 -19.21 4.26 -15.14
C LYS A 57 -20.28 3.90 -14.11
N LYS A 58 -19.97 2.99 -13.18
CA LYS A 58 -20.85 2.63 -12.06
C LYS A 58 -20.70 3.57 -10.86
N GLY A 59 -19.84 4.59 -10.95
CA GLY A 59 -19.63 5.57 -9.89
C GLY A 59 -18.74 5.08 -8.76
N ILE A 60 -17.85 4.11 -8.99
CA ILE A 60 -16.83 3.78 -7.99
C ILE A 60 -15.94 5.00 -7.74
N ILE A 61 -15.62 5.25 -6.48
CA ILE A 61 -14.70 6.31 -6.09
C ILE A 61 -13.43 5.65 -5.57
N ASP A 62 -12.32 5.96 -6.23
CA ASP A 62 -10.99 5.53 -5.84
C ASP A 62 -9.99 6.64 -6.19
N TYR A 63 -9.84 7.60 -5.27
CA TYR A 63 -9.04 8.80 -5.52
C TYR A 63 -7.61 8.45 -5.96
N SER A 64 -6.79 7.84 -5.10
CA SER A 64 -5.39 7.54 -5.45
C SER A 64 -5.02 6.05 -5.44
N GLY A 65 -5.99 5.12 -5.42
CA GLY A 65 -5.70 3.69 -5.59
C GLY A 65 -5.87 2.81 -4.35
N GLY A 66 -6.86 3.10 -3.50
CA GLY A 66 -7.31 2.16 -2.47
C GLY A 66 -7.66 0.79 -3.06
N TYR A 67 -8.35 0.75 -4.20
CA TYR A 67 -8.67 -0.51 -4.87
C TYR A 67 -7.56 -0.96 -5.81
N VAL A 68 -7.12 -0.06 -6.71
CA VAL A 68 -6.16 -0.41 -7.78
C VAL A 68 -4.79 -0.82 -7.23
N ILE A 69 -4.34 -0.20 -6.15
CA ILE A 69 -3.01 -0.43 -5.58
C ILE A 69 -3.12 -1.30 -4.33
N HIS A 70 -3.79 -0.82 -3.28
CA HIS A 70 -3.69 -1.44 -1.95
C HIS A 70 -4.49 -2.72 -1.82
N LEU A 71 -5.78 -2.71 -2.17
CA LEU A 71 -6.61 -3.92 -2.14
C LEU A 71 -6.07 -4.97 -3.11
N SER A 72 -5.77 -4.55 -4.35
CA SER A 72 -5.24 -5.43 -5.39
C SER A 72 -3.93 -6.10 -4.98
N SER A 73 -2.93 -5.33 -4.52
CA SER A 73 -1.66 -5.91 -4.05
C SER A 73 -1.81 -6.74 -2.78
N GLY A 74 -2.69 -6.34 -1.85
CA GLY A 74 -2.97 -7.11 -0.63
C GLY A 74 -3.57 -8.48 -0.94
N VAL A 75 -4.59 -8.53 -1.80
CA VAL A 75 -5.22 -9.79 -2.24
C VAL A 75 -4.23 -10.64 -3.04
N ALA A 76 -3.44 -10.03 -3.94
CA ALA A 76 -2.41 -10.74 -4.68
C ALA A 76 -1.33 -11.32 -3.77
N GLY A 77 -0.84 -10.55 -2.80
CA GLY A 77 0.15 -10.98 -1.82
C GLY A 77 -0.37 -12.11 -0.94
N PHE A 78 -1.62 -12.02 -0.47
CA PHE A 78 -2.27 -13.08 0.32
C PHE A 78 -2.47 -14.36 -0.51
N THR A 79 -2.95 -14.24 -1.76
CA THR A 79 -3.19 -15.38 -2.64
C THR A 79 -1.87 -16.04 -3.04
N ALA A 80 -0.87 -15.26 -3.43
CA ALA A 80 0.45 -15.78 -3.79
C ALA A 80 1.15 -16.41 -2.57
N ALA A 81 0.96 -15.85 -1.36
CA ALA A 81 1.47 -16.43 -0.13
C ALA A 81 0.95 -17.85 0.13
N PHE A 82 -0.31 -18.10 -0.21
CA PHE A 82 -0.92 -19.42 -0.11
C PHE A 82 -0.28 -20.40 -1.10
N TRP A 83 -0.16 -20.02 -2.37
CA TRP A 83 0.39 -20.89 -3.43
C TRP A 83 1.89 -21.16 -3.31
N VAL A 84 2.68 -20.17 -2.87
CA VAL A 84 4.13 -20.34 -2.62
C VAL A 84 4.36 -21.25 -1.41
N GLY A 85 3.41 -21.29 -0.47
CA GLY A 85 3.49 -22.10 0.73
C GLY A 85 4.07 -21.37 1.94
N PRO A 86 4.04 -22.05 3.11
CA PRO A 86 4.42 -21.46 4.39
C PRO A 86 5.93 -21.21 4.49
N ARG A 87 6.32 -20.25 5.34
CA ARG A 87 7.72 -20.07 5.76
C ARG A 87 8.20 -21.28 6.57
N ALA A 88 9.52 -21.44 6.69
CA ALA A 88 10.13 -22.47 7.51
C ALA A 88 9.65 -22.39 8.97
N ASN A 89 9.55 -23.53 9.66
CA ASN A 89 9.04 -23.58 11.04
C ASN A 89 9.78 -22.64 11.98
N LYS A 90 11.12 -22.57 11.88
CA LYS A 90 11.96 -21.66 12.68
C LYS A 90 11.54 -20.19 12.56
N ASP A 91 11.12 -19.75 11.36
CA ASP A 91 10.72 -18.37 11.10
C ASP A 91 9.30 -18.11 11.61
N ARG A 92 8.47 -19.15 11.69
CA ARG A 92 7.09 -19.05 12.19
C ARG A 92 7.04 -19.04 13.72
N GLU A 93 7.95 -19.75 14.37
CA GLU A 93 8.09 -19.76 15.83
C GLU A 93 8.71 -18.45 16.35
N ARG A 94 9.64 -17.87 15.58
CA ARG A 94 10.33 -16.64 15.96
C ARG A 94 10.65 -15.76 14.74
N PHE A 95 9.96 -14.63 14.64
CA PHE A 95 10.12 -13.66 13.54
C PHE A 95 10.46 -12.24 14.04
N PRO A 96 11.63 -12.03 14.64
CA PRO A 96 12.04 -10.69 15.06
C PRO A 96 12.30 -9.81 13.82
N PRO A 97 12.03 -8.50 13.90
CA PRO A 97 12.44 -7.58 12.85
C PRO A 97 13.95 -7.67 12.61
N ASN A 98 14.35 -7.75 11.34
CA ASN A 98 15.76 -7.80 10.97
C ASN A 98 16.50 -6.48 11.29
N ASN A 99 15.84 -5.34 11.11
CA ASN A 99 16.38 -4.01 11.34
C ASN A 99 15.26 -2.98 11.55
N ILE A 100 15.04 -2.58 12.80
CA ILE A 100 13.99 -1.61 13.17
C ILE A 100 14.30 -0.21 12.64
N LEU A 101 15.57 0.20 12.59
CA LEU A 101 15.97 1.52 12.08
C LEU A 101 15.67 1.66 10.59
N LEU A 102 15.95 0.61 9.81
CA LEU A 102 15.63 0.60 8.37
C LEU A 102 14.12 0.61 8.13
N MET A 103 13.36 -0.10 8.96
CA MET A 103 11.90 -0.09 8.91
C MET A 103 11.35 1.31 9.20
N LEU A 104 11.89 2.02 10.21
CA LEU A 104 11.55 3.42 10.51
C LEU A 104 11.91 4.38 9.37
N ALA A 105 13.10 4.22 8.77
CA ALA A 105 13.51 5.03 7.63
C ALA A 105 12.57 4.83 6.43
N GLY A 106 12.24 3.58 6.11
CA GLY A 106 11.27 3.25 5.06
C GLY A 106 9.88 3.82 5.34
N ALA A 107 9.42 3.73 6.60
CA ALA A 107 8.17 4.33 7.04
C ALA A 107 8.13 5.86 6.82
N GLY A 108 9.20 6.57 7.21
CA GLY A 108 9.32 8.00 6.97
C GLY A 108 9.34 8.38 5.49
N LEU A 109 10.06 7.61 4.66
CA LEU A 109 10.07 7.81 3.20
C LEU A 109 8.68 7.58 2.59
N LEU A 110 7.95 6.57 3.04
CA LEU A 110 6.59 6.29 2.56
C LEU A 110 5.63 7.42 2.94
N TRP A 111 5.63 7.89 4.18
CA TRP A 111 4.75 9.00 4.60
C TRP A 111 5.07 10.27 3.80
N MET A 112 6.35 10.63 3.68
CA MET A 112 6.75 11.80 2.89
C MET A 112 6.33 11.65 1.42
N GLY A 113 6.61 10.50 0.80
CA GLY A 113 6.23 10.21 -0.59
C GLY A 113 4.72 10.19 -0.81
N TRP A 114 3.93 9.83 0.21
CA TRP A 114 2.47 9.76 0.10
C TRP A 114 1.81 11.12 -0.13
N THR A 115 2.50 12.21 0.24
CA THR A 115 2.07 13.58 -0.11
C THR A 115 2.00 13.75 -1.62
N GLY A 116 3.00 13.23 -2.36
CA GLY A 116 2.97 13.23 -3.82
C GLY A 116 2.04 12.17 -4.42
N PHE A 117 1.86 11.04 -3.72
CA PHE A 117 0.95 9.98 -4.12
C PHE A 117 -0.51 10.45 -4.13
N ASN A 118 -1.00 10.99 -3.02
CA ASN A 118 -2.37 11.49 -2.93
C ASN A 118 -2.50 12.91 -3.52
N GLY A 119 -1.62 13.84 -3.14
CA GLY A 119 -1.70 15.23 -3.58
C GLY A 119 -1.40 15.43 -5.08
N GLY A 120 -0.68 14.50 -5.71
CA GLY A 120 -0.38 14.57 -7.14
C GLY A 120 -1.45 13.94 -8.04
N ASP A 121 -2.43 13.23 -7.47
CA ASP A 121 -3.42 12.47 -8.23
C ASP A 121 -4.33 13.34 -9.13
N PRO A 122 -4.71 14.57 -8.76
CA PRO A 122 -5.42 15.48 -9.68
C PRO A 122 -4.60 15.89 -10.91
N TYR A 123 -3.29 15.62 -10.94
CA TYR A 123 -2.33 16.05 -11.97
C TYR A 123 -2.24 17.56 -12.20
N THR A 124 -2.79 18.34 -11.27
CA THR A 124 -2.83 19.79 -11.33
C THR A 124 -2.75 20.36 -9.92
N VAL A 125 -2.37 21.62 -9.81
CA VAL A 125 -2.42 22.37 -8.55
C VAL A 125 -3.85 22.86 -8.36
N SER A 126 -4.53 22.32 -7.35
CA SER A 126 -5.92 22.64 -7.03
C SER A 126 -6.20 22.62 -5.53
N VAL A 127 -7.41 23.02 -5.15
CA VAL A 127 -7.92 22.85 -3.79
C VAL A 127 -7.98 21.37 -3.43
N ASP A 128 -8.41 20.50 -4.35
CA ASP A 128 -8.47 19.06 -4.15
C ASP A 128 -7.09 18.47 -3.85
N ALA A 129 -6.04 18.90 -4.55
CA ALA A 129 -4.67 18.48 -4.25
C ALA A 129 -4.25 18.90 -2.83
N SER A 130 -4.63 20.11 -2.39
CA SER A 130 -4.34 20.61 -1.04
C SER A 130 -5.10 19.82 0.03
N LEU A 131 -6.38 19.52 -0.22
CA LEU A 131 -7.22 18.70 0.65
C LEU A 131 -6.69 17.28 0.77
N ALA A 132 -6.29 16.66 -0.34
CA ALA A 132 -5.68 15.35 -0.37
C ALA A 132 -4.42 15.26 0.49
N VAL A 133 -3.54 16.25 0.42
CA VAL A 133 -2.36 16.31 1.28
C VAL A 133 -2.77 16.45 2.75
N LEU A 134 -3.67 17.37 3.09
CA LEU A 134 -4.12 17.59 4.47
C LEU A 134 -4.75 16.32 5.06
N ASN A 135 -5.69 15.71 4.35
CA ASN A 135 -6.39 14.50 4.76
C ASN A 135 -5.41 13.33 4.94
N THR A 136 -4.40 13.22 4.07
CA THR A 136 -3.34 12.21 4.19
C THR A 136 -2.61 12.32 5.52
N HIS A 137 -2.17 13.53 5.89
CA HIS A 137 -1.42 13.75 7.14
C HIS A 137 -2.30 13.58 8.38
N VAL A 138 -3.51 14.14 8.37
CA VAL A 138 -4.45 14.04 9.50
C VAL A 138 -4.85 12.59 9.74
N CYS A 139 -5.27 11.86 8.70
CA CYS A 139 -5.66 10.46 8.84
C CYS A 139 -4.49 9.59 9.32
N THR A 140 -3.29 9.80 8.77
CA THR A 140 -2.08 9.06 9.17
C THR A 140 -1.70 9.30 10.62
N ALA A 141 -1.71 10.57 11.06
CA ALA A 141 -1.41 10.93 12.44
C ALA A 141 -2.45 10.35 13.41
N THR A 142 -3.75 10.44 13.08
CA THR A 142 -4.81 9.85 13.89
C THR A 142 -4.70 8.33 13.96
N SER A 143 -4.48 7.66 12.83
CA SER A 143 -4.33 6.20 12.79
C SER A 143 -3.12 5.73 13.60
N LEU A 144 -1.98 6.43 13.51
CA LEU A 144 -0.80 6.15 14.33
C LEU A 144 -1.11 6.26 15.83
N LEU A 145 -1.75 7.36 16.25
CA LEU A 145 -2.11 7.58 17.66
C LEU A 145 -3.09 6.52 18.15
N VAL A 146 -4.12 6.20 17.36
CA VAL A 146 -5.09 5.14 17.66
C VAL A 146 -4.38 3.80 17.83
N TRP A 147 -3.45 3.46 16.94
CA TRP A 147 -2.70 2.21 17.04
C TRP A 147 -1.85 2.15 18.32
N LEU A 148 -1.16 3.23 18.67
CA LEU A 148 -0.37 3.30 19.91
C LEU A 148 -1.25 3.20 21.17
N LEU A 149 -2.45 3.80 21.15
CA LEU A 149 -3.41 3.64 22.22
C LEU A 149 -3.89 2.18 22.33
N LEU A 150 -4.16 1.52 21.21
CA LEU A 150 -4.49 0.09 21.17
C LEU A 150 -3.34 -0.75 21.73
N ASP A 151 -2.09 -0.46 21.36
CA ASP A 151 -0.92 -1.15 21.89
C ASP A 151 -0.84 -1.02 23.42
N ILE A 152 -1.07 0.18 23.95
CA ILE A 152 -1.08 0.42 25.40
C ILE A 152 -2.23 -0.33 26.08
N MET A 153 -3.43 -0.33 25.51
CA MET A 153 -4.60 -1.00 26.10
C MET A 153 -4.45 -2.52 26.13
N PHE A 154 -3.95 -3.12 25.05
CA PHE A 154 -3.89 -4.59 24.92
C PHE A 154 -2.56 -5.19 25.38
N PHE A 155 -1.45 -4.46 25.27
CA PHE A 155 -0.11 -4.96 25.58
C PHE A 155 0.62 -4.17 26.68
N GLY A 156 -0.01 -3.12 27.24
CA GLY A 156 0.50 -2.35 28.38
C GLY A 156 1.63 -1.37 28.04
N LYS A 157 2.07 -1.29 26.78
CA LYS A 157 3.16 -0.41 26.33
C LYS A 157 3.08 -0.16 24.82
N PRO A 158 3.52 1.02 24.35
CA PRO A 158 3.60 1.30 22.91
C PRO A 158 4.71 0.47 22.24
N SER A 159 4.53 0.18 20.94
CA SER A 159 5.54 -0.49 20.12
C SER A 159 5.95 0.38 18.92
N VAL A 160 7.23 0.37 18.58
CA VAL A 160 7.72 1.00 17.33
C VAL A 160 7.13 0.31 16.10
N ILE A 161 6.95 -1.02 16.16
CA ILE A 161 6.30 -1.77 15.08
C ILE A 161 4.83 -1.33 14.97
N GLY A 162 4.15 -1.16 16.11
CA GLY A 162 2.77 -0.68 16.14
C GLY A 162 2.64 0.74 15.58
N ALA A 163 3.53 1.66 15.94
CA ALA A 163 3.56 3.01 15.36
C ALA A 163 3.66 2.98 13.83
N ILE A 164 4.53 2.15 13.28
CA ILE A 164 4.70 2.00 11.82
C ILE A 164 3.46 1.36 11.19
N GLN A 165 2.88 0.33 11.82
CA GLN A 165 1.64 -0.27 11.32
C GLN A 165 0.47 0.72 11.33
N GLY A 166 0.32 1.51 12.40
CA GLY A 166 -0.68 2.57 12.48
C GLY A 166 -0.50 3.64 11.42
N MET A 167 0.75 4.05 11.17
CA MET A 167 1.09 4.97 10.10
C MET A 167 0.72 4.41 8.72
N ILE A 168 1.18 3.21 8.36
CA ILE A 168 0.87 2.59 7.06
C ILE A 168 -0.64 2.36 6.91
N THR A 169 -1.33 1.97 7.97
CA THR A 169 -2.79 1.78 7.96
C THR A 169 -3.50 3.08 7.60
N GLY A 170 -3.14 4.21 8.24
CA GLY A 170 -3.75 5.50 7.95
C GLY A 170 -3.51 5.94 6.51
N LEU A 171 -2.26 5.82 6.03
CA LEU A 171 -1.89 6.12 4.64
C LEU A 171 -2.68 5.30 3.62
N VAL A 172 -2.80 3.99 3.84
CA VAL A 172 -3.57 3.09 2.96
C VAL A 172 -5.06 3.40 3.02
N CYS A 173 -5.63 3.57 4.21
CA CYS A 173 -7.07 3.79 4.40
C CYS A 173 -7.55 5.11 3.80
N ILE A 174 -6.75 6.17 3.85
CA ILE A 174 -7.13 7.47 3.30
C ILE A 174 -6.97 7.57 1.79
N THR A 175 -6.14 6.71 1.18
CA THR A 175 -5.82 6.75 -0.26
C THR A 175 -7.03 6.84 -1.20
N PRO A 176 -8.10 6.03 -1.06
CA PRO A 176 -9.28 6.16 -1.94
C PRO A 176 -10.14 7.39 -1.66
N ALA A 177 -9.93 8.09 -0.53
CA ALA A 177 -10.81 9.13 0.01
C ALA A 177 -10.04 10.42 0.37
N ALA A 178 -8.84 10.63 -0.20
CA ALA A 178 -8.00 11.74 0.20
C ALA A 178 -8.54 13.09 -0.32
N GLY A 179 -9.02 13.13 -1.57
CA GLY A 179 -9.57 14.33 -2.21
C GLY A 179 -11.02 14.64 -1.89
#